data_AF-Q5C0I9-F1
#
_entry.id   AF-Q5C0I9-F1
#
_cell.length_a   1.000
_cell.length_b   1.000
_cell.length_c   1.000
_cell.angle_alpha   90.00
_cell.angle_beta   90.00
_cell.angle_gamma   90.00
#
_symmetry.space_group_name_H-M   'P 1'
#
loop_
_entity.id
_entity.type
_entity.pdbx_description
1 polymer ?
#
loop_
_entity_poly.entity_id
_entity_poly.type
_entity_poly.pdbx_seq_one_letter_code
_entity_poly.pdbx_strand_id
1 'polypeptide(L)'
;VQARADFKVVLLTYKALNGLDPTYLSNLILAYIPTRTLRSQDAGLLIVPRISKQTAGGRAFSYRAPFLWNSLPAHVRDADSVSTFHSLLKTHLFSRSYD
;
A
#
# COMPACT_ATOMS: atom_id res chain seq x y z
N VAL A 1 15.53 4.12 9.78
CA VAL A 1 15.75 3.86 8.33
C VAL A 1 14.56 3.17 7.67
N GLN A 2 13.96 2.15 8.29
CA GLN A 2 12.82 1.39 7.75
C GLN A 2 11.58 2.24 7.41
N ALA A 3 11.16 3.12 8.32
CA ALA A 3 9.97 3.96 8.13
C ALA A 3 10.04 4.85 6.87
N ARG A 4 11.23 5.36 6.51
CA ARG A 4 11.42 6.17 5.29
C ARG A 4 11.28 5.35 4.01
N ALA A 5 11.75 4.10 4.02
CA ALA A 5 11.59 3.20 2.88
C ALA A 5 10.13 2.81 2.72
N ASP A 6 9.47 2.42 3.81
CA ASP A 6 8.04 2.05 3.81
C ASP A 6 7.16 3.22 3.36
N PHE A 7 7.44 4.43 3.83
CA PHE A 7 6.77 5.66 3.37
C PHE A 7 6.82 5.81 1.84
N LYS A 8 8.02 5.67 1.25
CA LYS A 8 8.20 5.82 -0.20
C LYS A 8 7.46 4.73 -0.97
N VAL A 9 7.53 3.48 -0.52
CA VAL A 9 6.83 2.36 -1.16
C VAL A 9 5.33 2.62 -1.17
N VAL A 10 4.76 2.98 -0.02
CA VAL A 10 3.31 3.22 0.11
C VAL A 10 2.85 4.45 -0.68
N LEU A 11 3.64 5.53 -0.69
CA LEU A 11 3.35 6.70 -1.51
C LEU A 11 3.36 6.37 -3.01
N LEU A 12 4.30 5.52 -3.44
CA LEU A 12 4.35 5.03 -4.82
C LEU A 12 3.13 4.14 -5.14
N THR A 13 2.72 3.28 -4.21
CA THR A 13 1.49 2.47 -4.34
C THR A 13 0.26 3.34 -4.56
N TYR A 14 0.08 4.40 -3.77
CA TYR A 14 -1.05 5.32 -3.94
C TYR A 14 -1.05 5.93 -5.35
N LYS A 15 0.10 6.40 -5.83
CA LYS A 15 0.23 6.98 -7.17
C LYS A 15 -0.08 5.95 -8.27
N ALA A 16 0.44 4.73 -8.13
CA ALA A 16 0.19 3.65 -9.08
C ALA A 16 -1.29 3.28 -9.17
N LEU A 17 -2.01 3.26 -8.03
CA LEU A 17 -3.46 3.01 -8.00
C LEU A 17 -4.29 4.13 -8.62
N ASN A 18 -3.80 5.37 -8.56
CA ASN A 18 -4.47 6.55 -9.11
C ASN A 18 -4.00 6.90 -10.54
N GLY A 19 -3.22 6.03 -11.20
CA GLY A 19 -2.72 6.27 -12.57
C GLY A 19 -1.72 7.42 -12.71
N LEU A 20 -1.09 7.84 -11.60
CA LEU A 20 -0.12 8.95 -11.55
C LEU A 20 1.33 8.47 -11.70
N ASP A 21 1.54 7.21 -12.03
CA ASP A 21 2.83 6.53 -12.09
C ASP A 21 2.90 5.68 -13.37
N PRO A 22 4.10 5.30 -13.86
CA PRO A 22 4.21 4.47 -15.04
C PRO A 22 3.45 3.13 -14.90
N THR A 23 2.83 2.71 -15.99
CA THR A 23 1.96 1.52 -16.05
C THR A 23 2.64 0.23 -15.60
N TYR A 24 3.97 0.13 -15.72
CA TYR A 24 4.70 -1.04 -15.24
C TYR A 24 4.57 -1.23 -13.72
N LEU A 25 4.46 -0.14 -12.93
CA LEU A 25 4.31 -0.22 -11.48
C LEU A 25 2.89 -0.61 -11.08
N SER A 26 1.87 -0.07 -11.75
CA SER A 26 0.49 -0.47 -11.53
C SER A 26 0.29 -1.95 -11.86
N ASN A 27 0.94 -2.46 -12.91
CA ASN A 27 0.86 -3.87 -13.30
C ASN A 27 1.51 -4.85 -12.29
N LEU A 28 2.36 -4.36 -11.38
CA LEU A 28 2.96 -5.18 -10.32
C LEU A 28 2.04 -5.36 -9.10
N ILE A 29 0.92 -4.63 -9.04
CA ILE A 29 -0.01 -4.62 -7.92
C ILE A 29 -1.41 -4.97 -8.44
N LEU A 30 -2.10 -5.85 -7.72
CA LEU A 30 -3.44 -6.28 -8.09
C LEU A 30 -4.45 -5.90 -7.02
N ALA A 31 -5.56 -5.30 -7.44
CA ALA A 31 -6.71 -5.03 -6.57
C ALA A 31 -7.30 -6.35 -6.06
N TYR A 32 -7.69 -6.36 -4.79
CA TYR A 32 -8.37 -7.50 -4.19
C TYR A 32 -9.85 -7.47 -4.58
N ILE A 33 -10.26 -8.39 -5.46
CA ILE A 33 -11.65 -8.56 -5.88
C ILE A 33 -12.13 -9.93 -5.37
N PRO A 34 -12.92 -9.99 -4.28
CA PRO A 34 -13.46 -11.24 -3.78
C PRO A 34 -14.53 -11.80 -4.74
N THR A 35 -14.66 -13.12 -4.78
CA THR A 35 -15.65 -13.81 -5.64
C THR A 35 -17.09 -13.65 -5.16
N ARG A 36 -17.29 -13.20 -3.92
CA ARG A 36 -18.59 -12.94 -3.29
C ARG A 36 -18.55 -11.58 -2.62
N THR A 37 -19.69 -10.92 -2.51
CA THR A 37 -19.80 -9.62 -1.84
C THR A 37 -19.52 -9.76 -0.35
N LEU A 38 -18.40 -9.19 0.09
CA LEU A 38 -17.96 -9.19 1.48
C LEU A 38 -17.90 -7.75 2.00
N ARG A 39 -18.02 -7.57 3.32
CA ARG A 39 -17.88 -6.24 3.95
C ARG A 39 -16.53 -5.57 3.69
N SER A 40 -15.50 -6.34 3.36
CA SER A 40 -14.16 -5.85 3.02
C SER A 40 -13.95 -5.59 1.52
N GLN A 41 -14.96 -5.81 0.68
CA GLN A 41 -14.84 -5.64 -0.78
C GLN A 41 -14.49 -4.18 -1.12
N ASP A 42 -15.18 -3.23 -0.51
CA ASP A 42 -14.98 -1.80 -0.77
C ASP A 42 -13.84 -1.21 0.06
N ALA A 43 -13.10 -2.03 0.80
CA ALA A 43 -12.00 -1.55 1.62
C ALA A 43 -10.79 -1.12 0.80
N GLY A 44 -10.75 -1.27 -0.53
CA GLY A 44 -9.59 -0.88 -1.34
C GLY A 44 -8.31 -1.66 -1.02
N LEU A 45 -8.44 -2.97 -0.74
CA LEU A 45 -7.32 -3.85 -0.41
C LEU A 45 -6.60 -4.36 -1.67
N LEU A 46 -5.36 -4.79 -1.50
CA LEU A 46 -4.53 -5.35 -2.56
C LEU A 46 -4.20 -6.83 -2.29
N ILE A 47 -3.98 -7.60 -3.35
CA ILE A 47 -3.54 -8.99 -3.24
C ILE A 47 -2.08 -9.01 -2.80
N VAL A 48 -1.80 -9.69 -1.68
CA VAL A 48 -0.43 -9.95 -1.22
C VAL A 48 0.04 -11.28 -1.80
N PRO A 49 1.02 -11.31 -2.72
CA PRO A 49 1.52 -12.56 -3.29
C PRO A 49 2.23 -13.40 -2.23
N ARG A 50 2.15 -14.73 -2.38
CA ARG A 50 2.97 -15.63 -1.56
C ARG A 50 4.42 -15.56 -2.03
N ILE A 51 5.34 -15.32 -1.11
CA ILE A 51 6.77 -15.30 -1.39
C ILE A 51 7.46 -16.53 -0.80
N SER A 52 8.44 -17.08 -1.51
CA SER A 52 9.24 -18.21 -1.03
C SER A 52 10.38 -17.78 -0.12
N LYS A 53 10.96 -16.59 -0.36
CA LYS A 53 12.10 -16.06 0.40
C LYS A 53 11.76 -14.69 1.00
N GLN A 54 11.72 -14.61 2.32
CA GLN A 54 11.43 -13.35 3.05
C GLN A 54 12.48 -12.26 2.79
N THR A 55 13.73 -12.63 2.50
CA THR A 55 14.82 -11.67 2.29
C THR A 55 14.72 -10.96 0.94
N ALA A 56 14.83 -11.68 -0.17
CA ALA A 56 14.76 -11.10 -1.51
C ALA A 56 13.31 -10.82 -1.94
N GLY A 57 12.42 -11.80 -1.78
CA GLY A 57 11.01 -11.68 -2.17
C GLY A 57 10.26 -10.67 -1.30
N GLY A 58 10.57 -10.60 0.00
CA GLY A 58 9.94 -9.66 0.92
C GLY A 58 10.28 -8.19 0.66
N ARG A 59 11.35 -7.92 -0.10
CA ARG A 59 11.78 -6.57 -0.51
C ARG A 59 11.26 -6.18 -1.89
N ALA A 60 10.73 -7.12 -2.68
CA ALA A 60 10.17 -6.83 -3.98
C ALA A 60 8.94 -5.92 -3.86
N PHE A 61 8.81 -4.96 -4.77
CA PHE A 61 7.68 -4.02 -4.76
C PHE A 61 6.33 -4.75 -4.81
N SER A 62 6.21 -5.76 -5.67
CA SER A 62 5.00 -6.59 -5.83
C SER A 62 4.54 -7.29 -4.54
N TYR A 63 5.42 -7.47 -3.55
CA TYR A 63 5.05 -7.97 -2.23
C TYR A 63 4.94 -6.85 -1.19
N ARG A 64 5.98 -6.01 -1.10
CA ARG A 64 6.10 -5.01 -0.02
C ARG A 64 5.02 -3.94 -0.11
N ALA A 65 4.64 -3.53 -1.32
CA ALA A 65 3.57 -2.56 -1.56
C ALA A 65 2.22 -3.03 -1.02
N PRO A 66 1.64 -4.16 -1.49
CA PRO A 66 0.35 -4.63 -0.98
C PRO A 66 0.41 -5.00 0.51
N PHE A 67 1.53 -5.53 1.00
CA PHE A 67 1.71 -5.84 2.42
C PHE A 67 1.60 -4.59 3.31
N LEU A 68 2.29 -3.51 2.95
CA LEU A 68 2.24 -2.26 3.71
C LEU A 68 0.91 -1.55 3.53
N TRP A 69 0.40 -1.47 2.31
CA TRP A 69 -0.88 -0.84 1.99
C TRP A 69 -2.03 -1.41 2.81
N ASN A 70 -2.14 -2.74 2.88
CA ASN A 70 -3.21 -3.41 3.63
C ASN A 70 -3.09 -3.22 5.16
N SER A 71 -1.93 -2.80 5.66
CA SER A 71 -1.75 -2.47 7.08
C SER A 71 -2.18 -1.05 7.45
N LEU A 72 -2.57 -0.23 6.46
CA LEU A 72 -3.00 1.14 6.70
C LEU A 72 -4.47 1.21 7.16
N PRO A 73 -4.81 2.15 8.03
CA PRO A 73 -6.19 2.47 8.35
C PRO A 73 -6.98 2.89 7.10
N ALA A 74 -8.29 2.65 7.08
CA ALA A 74 -9.17 3.04 5.97
C ALA A 74 -9.08 4.53 5.66
N HIS A 75 -9.20 5.40 6.67
CA HIS A 75 -9.14 6.86 6.48
C HIS A 75 -7.84 7.37 5.84
N VAL A 76 -6.72 6.64 5.95
CA VAL A 76 -5.46 6.99 5.27
C VAL A 76 -5.54 6.59 3.80
N ARG A 77 -6.12 5.43 3.49
CA ARG A 77 -6.23 4.89 2.13
C ARG A 77 -7.28 5.62 1.30
N ASP A 78 -8.36 6.04 1.93
CA ASP A 78 -9.49 6.75 1.32
C ASP A 78 -9.19 8.24 1.09
N ALA A 79 -7.92 8.66 1.17
CA ALA A 79 -7.54 10.04 0.95
C ALA A 79 -7.78 10.47 -0.52
N ASP A 80 -8.47 11.59 -0.71
CA ASP A 80 -8.89 12.08 -2.04
C ASP A 80 -7.76 12.65 -2.90
N SER A 81 -6.58 12.89 -2.32
CA SER A 81 -5.45 13.47 -3.04
C SER A 81 -4.10 12.98 -2.52
N VAL A 82 -3.07 13.10 -3.37
CA VAL A 82 -1.68 12.76 -3.02
C VAL A 82 -1.19 13.57 -1.82
N SER A 83 -1.55 14.85 -1.72
CA SER A 83 -1.10 15.72 -0.63
C SER A 83 -1.75 15.33 0.70
N THR A 84 -3.06 15.06 0.70
CA THR A 84 -3.78 14.56 1.87
C THR A 84 -3.22 13.20 2.30
N PHE A 85 -3.05 12.28 1.35
CA PHE A 85 -2.48 10.96 1.60
C PHE A 85 -1.08 11.05 2.21
N HIS A 86 -0.21 11.88 1.64
CA HIS A 86 1.16 12.08 2.12
C HIS A 86 1.19 12.57 3.57
N SER A 87 0.32 13.53 3.93
CA SER A 87 0.22 14.05 5.30
C SER A 87 -0.30 12.99 6.27
N LEU A 88 -1.41 12.31 5.94
CA LEU A 88 -1.98 11.25 6.77
C LEU A 88 -1.00 10.09 6.97
N LEU A 89 -0.30 9.68 5.91
CA LEU A 89 0.71 8.62 5.96
C LEU A 89 1.87 9.00 6.87
N LYS A 90 2.37 10.25 6.79
CA LYS A 90 3.42 10.74 7.70
C LYS A 90 2.97 10.65 9.15
N THR A 91 1.77 11.17 9.46
CA THR A 91 1.21 11.14 10.81
C THR A 91 1.06 9.72 11.33
N HIS A 92 0.48 8.82 10.52
CA HIS A 92 0.29 7.42 10.88
C HIS A 92 1.61 6.68 11.16
N LEU A 93 2.62 6.85 10.30
CA LEU A 93 3.93 6.21 10.50
C LEU A 93 4.70 6.82 11.69
N PHE A 94 4.50 8.10 11.97
CA PHE A 94 5.08 8.74 13.15
C PHE A 94 4.49 8.16 14.43
N SER A 95 3.15 8.14 14.57
CA SER A 95 2.46 7.55 15.75
C SER A 95 2.98 6.14 16.02
N ARG A 96 2.95 5.27 15.02
CA ARG A 96 3.40 3.88 15.12
C ARG A 96 4.86 3.68 15.55
N SER A 97 5.70 4.71 15.44
CA SER A 97 7.12 4.63 15.83
C SER A 97 7.40 5.09 17.25
N TYR A 98 6.46 5.81 17.88
CA TYR A 98 6.60 6.41 19.21
C TYR A 98 5.54 5.95 20.22
N ASP A 99 4.56 5.17 19.78
CA ASP A 99 3.70 4.32 20.62
C ASP A 99 4.45 3.03 21.03
#